data_AF-A0A951A6S8-F1
#
_entry.id   AF-A0A951A6S8-F1
#
_cell.length_a   1.000
_cell.length_b   1.000
_cell.length_c   1.000
_cell.angle_alpha   90.00
_cell.angle_beta   90.00
_cell.angle_gamma   90.00
#
_symmetry.space_group_name_H-M   'P 1'
#
loop_
_entity.id
_entity.type
_entity.pdbx_description
1 polymer ?
#
loop_
_entity_poly.entity_id
_entity_poly.type
_entity_poly.pdbx_seq_one_letter_code
_entity_poly.pdbx_strand_id
1 'polypeptide(L)'
;DDVEDGWRRAMVLMSSATPAELVDPDLPPRRLLFRLFHDEGVRVFRTHALEARCRCSRERIERILRAFPAEDMEDMRKDPTITVTCEFCNTRYEFDSREFGPSGTA
;
A
#
# COMPACT_ATOMS: atom_id res chain seq x y z
N ASP A 1 21.44 -30.91 -18.04
CA ASP A 1 19.96 -31.03 -18.02
C ASP A 1 19.42 -29.76 -18.66
N ASP A 2 18.61 -29.86 -19.72
CA ASP A 2 18.17 -28.70 -20.52
C ASP A 2 17.44 -27.64 -19.67
N VAL A 3 16.77 -28.08 -18.59
CA VAL A 3 16.10 -27.20 -17.63
C VAL A 3 17.10 -26.36 -16.85
N GLU A 4 18.20 -26.98 -16.41
CA GLU A 4 19.27 -26.30 -15.67
C GLU A 4 19.97 -25.24 -16.53
N ASP A 5 20.22 -25.57 -17.80
CA ASP A 5 20.81 -24.63 -18.76
C ASP A 5 19.86 -23.47 -19.10
N GLY A 6 18.56 -23.74 -19.26
CA GLY A 6 17.55 -22.71 -19.43
C GLY A 6 17.47 -21.77 -18.23
N TRP A 7 17.48 -22.31 -17.02
CA TRP A 7 17.48 -21.52 -15.79
C TRP A 7 18.74 -20.65 -15.68
N ARG A 8 19.91 -21.22 -15.97
CA ARG A 8 21.19 -20.49 -15.94
C ARG A 8 21.19 -19.32 -16.91
N ARG A 9 20.73 -19.51 -18.15
CA ARG A 9 20.62 -18.42 -19.13
C ARG A 9 19.66 -17.33 -18.66
N ALA A 10 18.49 -17.70 -18.14
CA ALA A 10 17.51 -16.72 -17.64
C ALA A 10 18.10 -15.84 -16.53
N MET A 11 18.85 -16.43 -15.60
CA MET A 11 19.53 -15.68 -14.53
C MET A 11 20.61 -14.73 -15.08
N VAL A 12 21.41 -15.17 -16.06
CA VAL A 12 22.42 -14.32 -16.71
C VAL A 12 21.77 -13.12 -17.41
N LEU A 13 20.73 -13.36 -18.20
CA LEU A 13 20.02 -12.29 -18.91
C LEU A 13 19.39 -11.31 -17.92
N MET A 14 18.65 -11.78 -16.91
CA MET A 14 18.06 -10.91 -15.89
C MET A 14 19.10 -10.10 -15.13
N SER A 15 20.27 -10.66 -14.85
CA SER A 15 21.35 -9.96 -14.14
C SER A 15 21.95 -8.79 -14.92
N SER A 16 21.73 -8.73 -16.24
CA SER A 16 22.14 -7.60 -17.10
C SER A 16 21.14 -6.43 -17.10
N ALA A 17 20.00 -6.55 -16.42
CA ALA A 17 19.09 -5.43 -16.20
C ALA A 17 19.70 -4.46 -15.19
N THR A 18 19.75 -3.19 -15.55
CA THR A 18 20.27 -2.16 -14.65
C THR A 18 19.17 -1.58 -13.75
N PRO A 19 19.51 -1.03 -12.56
CA PRO A 19 18.52 -0.34 -11.72
C PRO A 19 17.80 0.81 -12.43
N ALA A 20 18.50 1.53 -13.31
CA ALA A 20 17.92 2.62 -14.10
C ALA A 20 16.83 2.08 -15.04
N GLU A 21 17.09 0.99 -15.76
CA GLU A 21 16.12 0.37 -16.65
C GLU A 21 14.88 -0.17 -15.93
N LEU A 22 15.03 -0.59 -14.67
CA LEU A 22 13.91 -1.12 -13.87
C LEU A 22 12.92 -0.04 -13.43
N VAL A 23 13.35 1.23 -13.37
CA VAL A 23 12.53 2.36 -12.92
C VAL A 23 12.31 3.42 -13.99
N ASP A 24 12.77 3.17 -15.23
CA ASP A 24 12.66 4.08 -16.35
C ASP A 24 11.21 4.15 -16.87
N PRO A 25 10.54 5.32 -16.82
CA PRO A 25 9.17 5.47 -17.30
C PRO A 25 9.03 5.28 -18.82
N ASP A 26 10.10 5.50 -19.59
CA ASP A 26 10.12 5.34 -21.05
C ASP A 26 10.46 3.89 -21.48
N LEU A 27 10.90 3.05 -20.53
CA LEU A 27 11.16 1.63 -20.72
C LEU A 27 10.14 0.77 -19.96
N PRO A 28 8.91 0.59 -20.48
CA PRO A 28 7.91 -0.22 -19.81
C PRO A 28 8.36 -1.69 -19.69
N PRO A 29 7.92 -2.45 -18.66
CA PRO A 29 8.39 -3.81 -18.38
C PRO A 29 8.36 -4.76 -19.59
N ARG A 30 7.32 -4.67 -20.44
CA ARG A 30 7.21 -5.48 -21.67
C ARG A 30 8.38 -5.27 -22.64
N ARG A 31 8.90 -4.04 -22.73
CA ARG A 31 10.03 -3.70 -23.61
C ARG A 31 11.35 -4.15 -22.99
N LEU A 32 11.50 -4.00 -21.67
CA LEU A 32 12.67 -4.54 -20.96
C LEU A 32 12.76 -6.07 -21.11
N LEU A 33 11.65 -6.78 -20.94
CA LEU A 33 11.59 -8.23 -21.16
C LEU A 33 11.95 -8.61 -22.60
N PHE A 34 11.43 -7.88 -23.59
CA PHE A 34 11.80 -8.12 -24.99
C PHE A 34 13.30 -7.86 -25.24
N ARG A 35 13.87 -6.76 -24.74
CA ARG A 35 15.32 -6.49 -24.82
C ARG A 35 16.13 -7.68 -24.30
N LEU A 36 15.76 -8.19 -23.13
CA LEU A 36 16.46 -9.26 -22.43
C LEU A 36 16.33 -10.64 -23.11
N PHE A 37 15.15 -10.97 -23.65
CA PHE A 37 14.80 -12.34 -24.03
C PHE A 37 14.30 -12.47 -25.49
N HIS A 38 14.61 -11.51 -26.37
CA HIS A 38 14.10 -11.50 -27.75
C HIS A 38 14.44 -12.78 -28.54
N ASP A 39 15.58 -13.41 -28.27
CA ASP A 39 16.04 -14.63 -28.97
C ASP A 39 15.27 -15.88 -28.53
N GLU A 40 14.88 -15.98 -27.26
CA GLU A 40 14.12 -17.12 -26.71
C GLU A 40 12.60 -16.98 -26.90
N GLY A 41 12.14 -15.77 -27.25
CA GLY A 41 10.74 -15.43 -27.39
C GLY A 41 10.09 -15.02 -26.06
N VAL A 42 9.23 -13.99 -26.10
CA VAL A 42 8.61 -13.40 -24.91
C VAL A 42 7.10 -13.46 -24.98
N ARG A 43 6.48 -14.02 -23.93
CA ARG A 43 5.02 -13.98 -23.73
C ARG A 43 4.70 -13.18 -22.47
N VAL A 44 3.97 -12.08 -22.64
CA VAL A 44 3.54 -11.21 -21.53
C VAL A 44 2.07 -11.51 -21.19
N PHE A 45 1.80 -11.68 -19.90
CA PHE A 45 0.44 -11.88 -19.39
C PHE A 45 -0.23 -10.55 -19.02
N ARG A 46 -1.52 -10.62 -18.67
CA ARG A 46 -2.26 -9.46 -18.17
C ARG A 46 -1.57 -8.87 -16.94
N THR A 47 -1.36 -7.56 -16.96
CA THR A 47 -0.79 -6.82 -15.83
C THR A 47 -1.81 -6.66 -14.71
N HIS A 48 -1.33 -6.67 -13.47
CA HIS A 48 -2.11 -6.32 -12.30
C HIS A 48 -1.80 -4.87 -11.94
N ALA A 49 -2.85 -4.06 -11.74
CA ALA A 49 -2.67 -2.71 -11.23
C ALA A 49 -2.20 -2.78 -9.77
N LEU A 50 -1.17 -2.01 -9.45
CA LEU A 50 -0.71 -1.81 -8.08
C LEU A 50 -1.27 -0.47 -7.60
N GLU A 51 -1.86 -0.49 -6.41
CA GLU A 51 -2.43 0.69 -5.77
C GLU A 51 -1.93 0.78 -4.33
N ALA A 52 -1.53 1.99 -3.92
CA ALA A 52 -1.24 2.27 -2.52
C ALA A 52 -2.56 2.32 -1.73
N ARG A 53 -2.90 1.23 -1.05
CA ARG A 53 -4.19 1.08 -0.36
C ARG A 53 -4.00 0.68 1.11
N CYS A 54 -4.49 1.53 2.02
CA CYS A 54 -4.61 1.18 3.43
C CYS A 54 -5.99 0.60 3.74
N ARG A 55 -6.08 -0.18 4.83
CA ARG A 55 -7.36 -0.68 5.32
C ARG A 55 -8.06 0.32 6.25
N CYS A 56 -7.39 1.35 6.76
CA CYS A 56 -8.05 2.34 7.62
C CYS A 56 -9.23 3.00 6.89
N SER A 57 -10.27 3.36 7.63
CA SER A 57 -11.40 4.13 7.12
C SER A 57 -11.98 4.94 8.28
N ARG A 58 -12.73 6.00 7.98
CA ARG A 58 -13.36 6.83 9.00
C ARG A 58 -14.22 6.00 9.94
N GLU A 59 -15.00 5.07 9.40
CA GLU A 59 -15.89 4.18 10.16
C GLU A 59 -15.11 3.22 11.06
N ARG A 60 -13.95 2.71 10.61
CA ARG A 60 -13.11 1.85 11.45
C ARG A 60 -12.50 2.63 12.61
N ILE A 61 -12.00 3.84 12.35
CA ILE A 61 -11.44 4.70 13.39
C ILE A 61 -12.52 5.13 14.38
N GLU A 62 -13.71 5.48 13.90
CA GLU A 62 -14.85 5.82 14.76
C GLU A 62 -15.22 4.67 15.72
N ARG A 63 -15.27 3.42 15.21
CA ARG A 63 -15.51 2.24 16.07
C ARG A 63 -14.43 2.05 17.13
N ILE A 64 -13.17 2.37 16.81
CA ILE A 64 -12.07 2.32 17.78
C ILE A 64 -12.27 3.39 18.85
N LEU A 65 -12.58 4.62 18.45
CA LEU A 65 -12.86 5.73 19.37
C LEU A 65 -14.03 5.42 20.30
N ARG A 66 -15.12 4.82 19.79
CA ARG A 66 -16.28 4.42 20.61
C ARG A 66 -16.00 3.30 21.61
N ALA A 67 -14.89 2.57 21.48
CA ALA A 67 -14.51 1.50 22.39
C ALA A 67 -13.73 2.01 23.61
N PHE A 68 -13.25 3.26 23.60
CA PHE A 68 -12.59 3.85 24.75
C PHE A 68 -13.61 4.27 25.83
N PRO A 69 -13.23 4.17 27.12
CA PRO A 69 -13.96 4.81 28.21
C PRO A 69 -14.19 6.30 27.96
N ALA A 70 -15.29 6.85 28.48
CA ALA A 70 -15.61 8.27 28.33
C ALA A 70 -14.53 9.20 28.94
N GLU A 71 -13.88 8.75 30.01
CA GLU A 71 -12.74 9.46 30.65
C GLU A 71 -11.52 9.54 29.72
N ASP A 72 -11.13 8.43 29.10
CA ASP A 72 -10.02 8.39 28.13
C ASP A 72 -10.33 9.26 26.89
N MET A 73 -11.60 9.28 26.46
CA MET A 73 -12.05 10.10 25.34
C MET A 73 -11.98 11.61 25.65
N GLU A 74 -12.18 11.99 26.90
CA GLU A 74 -12.03 13.38 27.35
C GLU A 74 -10.57 13.82 27.32
N ASP A 75 -9.64 12.96 27.74
CA ASP A 75 -8.19 13.23 27.68
C ASP A 75 -7.67 13.35 26.24
N MET A 76 -8.28 12.62 25.29
CA MET A 76 -7.97 12.70 23.86
C MET A 76 -8.57 13.95 23.20
N ARG A 77 -9.51 14.64 23.85
CA ARG A 77 -10.21 15.78 23.28
C ARG A 77 -9.31 17.01 23.23
N LYS A 78 -9.10 17.52 22.02
CA LYS A 78 -8.56 18.87 21.78
C LYS A 78 -9.66 19.72 21.18
N ASP A 79 -10.54 20.23 22.04
CA ASP A 79 -11.74 20.99 21.67
C ASP A 79 -11.45 21.96 20.50
N PRO A 80 -12.11 21.82 19.33
CA PRO A 80 -13.34 21.05 19.07
C PRO A 80 -13.18 19.66 18.44
N THR A 81 -11.98 19.09 18.33
CA THR A 81 -11.75 17.87 17.55
C THR A 81 -10.98 16.77 18.28
N ILE A 82 -11.24 15.53 17.88
CA ILE A 82 -10.37 14.38 18.12
C ILE A 82 -9.68 14.05 16.80
N THR A 83 -8.36 14.08 16.79
CA THR A 83 -7.53 13.74 15.63
C THR A 83 -6.90 12.37 15.82
N VAL A 84 -7.08 11.48 14.84
CA VAL A 84 -6.40 10.19 14.79
C VAL A 84 -5.56 10.11 13.52
N THR A 85 -4.27 9.84 13.68
CA THR A 85 -3.36 9.57 12.55
C THR A 85 -3.22 8.06 12.40
N CYS A 86 -3.42 7.55 11.19
CA CYS A 86 -3.16 6.14 10.89
C CYS A 86 -1.65 5.91 10.71
N GLU A 87 -1.01 5.17 11.63
CA GLU A 87 0.44 4.88 11.57
C GLU A 87 0.90 4.05 10.36
N PHE A 88 -0.03 3.51 9.56
CA PHE A 88 0.30 2.75 8.35
C PHE A 88 0.36 3.60 7.08
N CYS A 89 -0.58 4.54 6.93
CA CYS A 89 -0.68 5.34 5.70
C CYS A 89 -0.63 6.85 5.96
N ASN A 90 -0.43 7.25 7.21
CA ASN A 90 -0.38 8.62 7.68
C ASN A 90 -1.63 9.47 7.36
N THR A 91 -2.75 8.82 7.02
CA THR A 91 -4.03 9.52 6.83
C THR A 91 -4.50 10.04 8.18
N ARG A 92 -4.85 11.32 8.23
CA ARG A 92 -5.39 12.01 9.40
C ARG A 92 -6.92 12.02 9.34
N TYR A 93 -7.55 11.48 10.36
CA TYR A 93 -9.00 11.51 10.54
C TYR A 93 -9.34 12.50 11.65
N GLU A 94 -10.26 13.42 11.35
CA GLU A 94 -10.75 14.40 12.30
C GLU A 94 -12.23 14.14 12.56
N PHE A 95 -12.58 14.13 13.84
CA PHE A 95 -13.94 13.95 14.32
C PHE A 95 -14.32 15.10 15.24
N ASP A 96 -15.59 15.49 15.21
CA ASP A 96 -16.12 16.44 16.18
C ASP A 96 -16.18 15.76 17.54
N SER A 97 -15.65 16.42 18.56
CA SER A 97 -15.56 15.83 19.89
C SER A 97 -16.93 15.54 20.51
N ARG A 98 -17.99 16.22 20.04
CA ARG A 98 -19.37 16.00 20.47
C ARG A 98 -19.95 14.67 19.95
N GLU A 99 -19.31 14.04 18.97
CA GLU A 99 -19.72 12.72 18.42
C GLU A 99 -19.51 11.56 19.43
N PHE A 100 -18.72 11.77 20.50
CA PHE A 100 -18.27 10.75 21.44
C PHE A 100 -18.53 11.09 22.93
N GLY A 101 -19.57 11.86 23.22
CA GLY A 101 -19.97 12.18 24.61
C GLY A 101 -20.33 10.94 25.45
N PRO A 102 -20.38 11.07 26.79
CA PRO A 102 -20.68 9.96 27.68
C PRO A 102 -22.00 9.31 27.29
N SER A 103 -21.94 8.03 26.94
CA SER A 103 -23.14 7.24 26.68
C SER A 103 -23.91 7.04 27.98
N GLY A 104 -24.84 7.95 28.26
CA GLY A 104 -25.77 7.84 29.38
C GLY A 104 -26.41 9.18 29.70
N THR A 105 -27.60 9.45 29.15
CA THR A 105 -28.86 9.65 29.88
C THR A 105 -29.98 9.98 28.87
N ALA A 106 -30.81 8.98 28.56
CA ALA A 106 -32.26 9.09 28.36
C ALA A 106 -32.85 7.69 28.49
#